data_AF-A0A7G7MDF8-F1
#
_entry.id   AF-A0A7G7MDF8-F1
#
_cell.length_a   1.000
_cell.length_b   1.000
_cell.length_c   1.000
_cell.angle_alpha   90.00
_cell.angle_beta   90.00
_cell.angle_gamma   90.00
#
_symmetry.space_group_name_H-M   'P 1'
#
loop_
_entity.id
_entity.type
_entity.pdbx_description
1 polymer ?
#
loop_
_entity_poly.entity_id
_entity_poly.type
_entity_poly.pdbx_seq_one_letter_code
_entity_poly.pdbx_strand_id
1 'polypeptide(L)'
;MTWLPRTLGVLTAAYGLSTLVRPAIFAKPAGLSGDEPPAPVGILVRAVGVRDLANGIAMAAAPAGPALQLAVAARIAGDLGDALTFALSPNDDRDAKKKAIGVGLGWGALNVLGLLAARR
;
A
#
# COMPACT_ATOMS: atom_id res chain seq x y z
N MET A 1 -6.04 19.74 8.49
CA MET A 1 -4.90 19.15 9.26
C MET A 1 -4.03 18.25 8.39
N THR A 2 -2.72 18.49 8.32
CA THR A 2 -1.80 17.75 7.42
C THR A 2 -0.96 16.67 8.09
N TRP A 3 -0.95 16.59 9.43
CA TRP A 3 -0.15 15.60 10.15
C TRP A 3 -0.58 14.16 9.83
N LEU A 4 -1.89 13.90 9.72
CA LEU A 4 -2.44 12.57 9.46
C LEU A 4 -1.96 11.97 8.11
N PRO A 5 -2.20 12.61 6.95
CA PRO A 5 -1.72 12.07 5.68
C PRO A 5 -0.18 11.98 5.62
N ARG A 6 0.55 12.86 6.31
CA ARG A 6 2.01 12.77 6.39
C ARG A 6 2.47 11.55 7.16
N THR A 7 1.87 11.28 8.33
CA THR A 7 2.17 10.08 9.13
C THR A 7 1.85 8.82 8.33
N LEU A 8 0.70 8.77 7.66
CA LEU A 8 0.34 7.66 6.77
C LEU A 8 1.34 7.50 5.62
N GLY A 9 1.85 8.60 5.08
CA GLY A 9 2.93 8.63 4.09
C GLY A 9 4.22 7.99 4.62
N VAL A 10 4.67 8.38 5.81
CA VAL A 10 5.87 7.80 6.44
C VAL A 10 5.70 6.30 6.67
N LEU A 11 4.55 5.86 7.19
CA LEU A 11 4.28 4.45 7.42
C LEU A 11 4.24 3.66 6.11
N THR A 12 3.63 4.23 5.06
CA THR A 12 3.63 3.65 3.72
C THR A 12 5.05 3.52 3.18
N ALA A 13 5.87 4.57 3.32
CA ALA A 13 7.25 4.55 2.85
C ALA A 13 8.09 3.48 3.56
N ALA A 14 7.96 3.39 4.89
CA ALA A 14 8.64 2.37 5.68
C ALA A 14 8.22 0.96 5.27
N TYR A 15 6.92 0.73 5.07
CA TYR A 15 6.41 -0.56 4.60
C TYR A 15 6.90 -0.89 3.18
N GLY A 16 6.81 0.05 2.24
CA GLY A 16 7.29 -0.13 0.85
C GLY A 16 8.78 -0.44 0.78
N LEU A 17 9.60 0.22 1.60
CA LEU A 17 11.02 -0.11 1.72
C LEU A 17 11.22 -1.53 2.29
N SER A 18 10.44 -1.91 3.30
CA SER A 18 10.54 -3.25 3.89
C SER A 18 10.21 -4.36 2.88
N THR A 19 9.17 -4.19 2.05
CA THR A 19 8.75 -5.18 1.05
C THR A 19 9.68 -5.20 -0.16
N LEU A 20 10.29 -4.07 -0.49
CA LEU A 20 11.35 -3.97 -1.49
C LEU A 20 12.61 -4.76 -1.08
N VAL A 21 13.06 -4.59 0.16
CA VAL A 21 14.26 -5.28 0.68
C VAL A 21 13.95 -6.76 0.95
N ARG A 22 12.81 -7.05 1.57
CA ARG A 22 12.39 -8.39 1.99
C ARG A 22 10.97 -8.70 1.52
N PRO A 23 10.80 -9.23 0.29
CA PRO A 23 9.48 -9.51 -0.29
C PRO A 23 8.59 -10.46 0.53
N ALA A 24 9.18 -11.34 1.33
CA ALA A 24 8.45 -12.24 2.23
C ALA A 24 7.54 -11.49 3.22
N ILE A 25 7.85 -10.25 3.57
CA ILE A 25 7.02 -9.41 4.46
C ILE A 25 5.62 -9.21 3.88
N PHE A 26 5.50 -9.13 2.55
CA PHE A 26 4.23 -9.03 1.85
C PHE A 26 3.72 -10.40 1.41
N ALA A 27 4.56 -11.18 0.75
CA ALA A 27 4.14 -12.39 0.04
C ALA A 27 3.60 -13.47 0.98
N LYS A 28 4.23 -13.65 2.16
CA LYS A 28 3.82 -14.65 3.15
C LYS A 28 2.43 -14.36 3.73
N PRO A 29 2.15 -13.19 4.33
CA PRO A 29 0.82 -12.92 4.89
C PRO A 29 -0.28 -12.79 3.83
N ALA A 30 0.09 -12.54 2.56
CA ALA A 30 -0.84 -12.50 1.43
C ALA A 30 -1.10 -13.87 0.77
N GLY A 31 -0.49 -14.95 1.28
CA GLY A 31 -0.65 -16.30 0.74
C GLY A 31 -0.08 -16.49 -0.67
N LEU A 32 0.91 -15.68 -1.05
CA LEU A 32 1.60 -15.76 -2.35
C LEU A 32 2.86 -16.62 -2.30
N SER A 33 3.42 -16.86 -1.11
CA SER A 33 4.59 -17.72 -0.92
C SER A 33 4.76 -18.16 0.54
N GLY A 34 5.71 -19.07 0.78
CA GLY A 34 6.28 -19.33 2.11
C GLY A 34 7.30 -18.27 2.53
N ASP A 35 8.30 -18.66 3.33
CA ASP A 35 9.33 -17.76 3.86
C ASP A 35 10.25 -17.16 2.77
N GLU A 36 10.44 -17.89 1.67
CA GLU A 36 11.23 -17.44 0.54
C GLU A 36 10.33 -17.36 -0.72
N PRO A 37 10.02 -16.15 -1.21
CA PRO A 37 9.18 -15.98 -2.39
C PRO A 37 9.89 -16.44 -3.66
N PRO A 38 9.22 -17.21 -4.54
CA PRO A 38 9.74 -17.50 -5.88
C PRO A 38 10.10 -16.22 -6.64
N ALA A 39 11.11 -16.28 -7.51
CA ALA A 39 11.62 -15.09 -8.22
C ALA A 39 10.52 -14.22 -8.88
N PRO A 40 9.51 -14.77 -9.58
CA PRO A 40 8.44 -13.94 -10.16
C PRO A 40 7.62 -13.18 -9.12
N VAL A 41 7.27 -13.82 -7.99
CA VAL A 41 6.57 -13.17 -6.88
C VAL A 41 7.46 -12.10 -6.26
N GLY A 42 8.74 -12.42 -6.05
CA GLY A 42 9.72 -11.47 -5.52
C GLY A 42 9.92 -10.25 -6.40
N ILE A 43 9.83 -10.37 -7.73
CA ILE A 43 9.91 -9.24 -8.67
C ILE A 43 8.68 -8.33 -8.53
N LEU A 44 7.48 -8.91 -8.56
CA LEU A 44 6.24 -8.13 -8.48
C LEU A 44 6.07 -7.44 -7.12
N VAL A 45 6.40 -8.12 -6.02
CA VAL A 45 6.36 -7.52 -4.69
C VAL A 45 7.35 -6.36 -4.56
N ARG A 46 8.54 -6.46 -5.17
CA ARG A 46 9.49 -5.33 -5.18
C ARG A 46 8.97 -4.16 -6.01
N ALA A 47 8.30 -4.41 -7.12
CA ALA A 47 7.66 -3.35 -7.91
C ALA A 47 6.58 -2.61 -7.08
N VAL A 48 5.76 -3.35 -6.32
CA VAL A 48 4.81 -2.77 -5.34
C VAL A 48 5.55 -1.98 -4.27
N GLY A 49 6.63 -2.53 -3.71
CA GLY A 49 7.45 -1.85 -2.70
C GLY A 49 8.05 -0.52 -3.18
N VAL A 50 8.56 -0.45 -4.41
CA VAL A 50 9.05 0.80 -5.03
C VAL A 50 7.93 1.82 -5.16
N ARG A 51 6.75 1.40 -5.66
CA ARG A 51 5.57 2.25 -5.81
C ARG A 51 5.13 2.83 -4.46
N ASP A 52 5.04 1.99 -3.43
CA ASP A 52 4.59 2.39 -2.11
C ASP A 52 5.62 3.29 -1.42
N LEU A 53 6.92 3.02 -1.59
CA LEU A 53 7.99 3.89 -1.12
C LEU A 53 7.88 5.29 -1.75
N ALA A 54 7.74 5.36 -3.07
CA ALA A 54 7.59 6.62 -3.79
C ALA A 54 6.32 7.40 -3.36
N ASN A 55 5.17 6.73 -3.30
CA ASN A 55 3.91 7.33 -2.85
C ASN A 55 4.01 7.83 -1.40
N GLY A 56 4.60 7.03 -0.51
CA GLY A 56 4.76 7.39 0.90
C GLY A 56 5.65 8.62 1.10
N ILE A 57 6.78 8.69 0.37
CA ILE A 57 7.66 9.87 0.36
C ILE A 57 6.91 11.09 -0.16
N ALA A 58 6.16 10.95 -1.25
CA ALA A 58 5.37 12.04 -1.81
C ALA A 58 4.34 12.57 -0.81
N MET A 59 3.60 11.69 -0.13
CA MET A 59 2.65 12.07 0.91
C MET A 59 3.33 12.75 2.12
N ALA A 60 4.51 12.29 2.52
CA ALA A 60 5.23 12.86 3.65
C ALA A 60 5.80 14.26 3.34
N ALA A 61 6.32 14.45 2.12
CA ALA A 61 7.10 15.63 1.75
C ALA A 61 6.30 16.71 0.99
N ALA A 62 5.17 16.36 0.36
CA ALA A 62 4.43 17.32 -0.47
C ALA A 62 3.97 18.56 0.34
N PRO A 63 3.95 19.74 -0.31
CA PRO A 63 3.38 20.94 0.27
C PRO A 63 1.88 20.74 0.51
N ALA A 64 1.36 21.40 1.54
CA ALA A 64 -0.07 21.38 1.85
C ALA A 64 -0.89 21.94 0.66
N GLY A 65 -2.05 21.35 0.41
CA GLY A 65 -2.92 21.74 -0.71
C GLY A 65 -2.98 20.68 -1.81
N PRO A 66 -3.17 21.08 -3.09
CA PRO A 66 -3.44 20.15 -4.19
C PRO A 66 -2.37 19.07 -4.39
N ALA A 67 -1.09 19.38 -4.18
CA ALA A 67 0.01 18.42 -4.34
C ALA A 67 -0.10 17.25 -3.34
N LEU A 68 -0.29 17.55 -2.05
CA LEU A 68 -0.53 16.53 -1.03
C LEU A 68 -1.82 15.76 -1.30
N GLN A 69 -2.89 16.43 -1.72
CA GLN A 69 -4.16 15.78 -2.03
C GLN A 69 -4.02 14.77 -3.19
N LEU A 70 -3.26 15.12 -4.23
CA LEU A 70 -2.97 14.22 -5.35
C LEU A 70 -2.12 13.02 -4.91
N ALA A 71 -1.10 13.24 -4.08
CA ALA A 71 -0.28 12.16 -3.55
C ALA A 71 -1.12 11.16 -2.73
N VAL A 72 -2.01 11.66 -1.86
CA VAL A 72 -2.93 10.79 -1.10
C VAL A 72 -3.92 10.09 -2.02
N ALA A 73 -4.46 10.78 -3.04
CA ALA A 73 -5.39 10.17 -4.00
C ALA A 73 -4.73 9.03 -4.80
N ALA A 74 -3.49 9.21 -5.25
CA ALA A 74 -2.72 8.16 -5.90
C ALA A 74 -2.50 6.95 -4.98
N ARG A 75 -2.25 7.20 -3.68
CA ARG A 75 -2.13 6.12 -2.70
C ARG A 75 -3.43 5.35 -2.50
N ILE A 76 -4.56 6.04 -2.39
CA ILE A 76 -5.91 5.42 -2.32
C ILE A 76 -6.15 4.56 -3.55
N ALA A 77 -5.82 5.06 -4.75
CA ALA A 77 -5.95 4.29 -5.98
C ALA A 77 -5.10 3.00 -5.95
N GLY A 78 -3.88 3.08 -5.40
CA GLY A 78 -3.04 1.90 -5.16
C GLY A 78 -3.67 0.89 -4.19
N ASP A 79 -4.20 1.36 -3.05
CA ASP A 79 -4.87 0.51 -2.06
C ASP A 79 -6.08 -0.24 -2.63
N LEU A 80 -6.92 0.47 -3.39
CA LEU A 80 -8.09 -0.11 -4.04
C LEU A 80 -7.69 -1.05 -5.19
N GLY A 81 -6.65 -0.69 -5.94
CA GLY A 81 -6.07 -1.52 -6.99
C GLY A 81 -5.59 -2.86 -6.44
N ASP A 82 -4.83 -2.84 -5.34
CA ASP A 82 -4.33 -4.05 -4.70
C ASP A 82 -5.50 -4.92 -4.19
N ALA A 83 -6.48 -4.32 -3.51
CA ALA A 83 -7.68 -5.03 -3.06
C ALA A 83 -8.44 -5.69 -4.23
N LEU A 84 -8.60 -4.99 -5.35
CA LEU A 84 -9.23 -5.51 -6.55
C LEU A 84 -8.41 -6.64 -7.18
N THR A 85 -7.08 -6.49 -7.29
CA THR A 85 -6.19 -7.52 -7.81
C THR A 85 -6.28 -8.81 -6.98
N PHE A 86 -6.31 -8.72 -5.65
CA PHE A 86 -6.53 -9.90 -4.80
C PHE A 86 -7.95 -10.46 -4.93
N ALA A 87 -8.98 -9.60 -5.05
CA ALA A 87 -10.36 -10.04 -5.27
C ALA A 87 -10.54 -10.83 -6.57
N LEU A 88 -9.83 -10.43 -7.63
CA LEU A 88 -9.85 -11.08 -8.95
C LEU A 88 -8.82 -12.22 -9.08
N SER A 89 -7.91 -12.36 -8.11
CA SER A 89 -6.88 -13.39 -8.15
C SER A 89 -7.49 -14.80 -8.16
N PRO A 90 -6.94 -15.72 -8.97
CA PRO A 90 -7.34 -17.13 -9.01
C PRO A 90 -6.81 -17.93 -7.81
N ASN A 91 -6.20 -17.29 -6.79
CA ASN A 91 -5.73 -17.96 -5.59
C ASN A 91 -6.89 -18.63 -4.83
N ASP A 92 -6.75 -19.93 -4.57
CA ASP A 92 -7.75 -20.75 -3.86
C ASP A 92 -7.73 -20.56 -2.33
N ASP A 93 -6.66 -19.96 -1.78
CA ASP A 93 -6.60 -19.60 -0.35
C ASP A 93 -7.52 -18.41 -0.05
N ARG A 94 -8.76 -18.74 0.34
CA ARG A 94 -9.82 -17.77 0.66
C ARG A 94 -9.48 -16.88 1.84
N ASP A 95 -8.75 -17.37 2.83
CA ASP A 95 -8.46 -16.61 4.05
C ASP A 95 -7.33 -15.63 3.82
N ALA A 96 -6.26 -16.04 3.12
CA ALA A 96 -5.22 -15.14 2.67
C ALA A 96 -5.78 -14.04 1.75
N LYS A 97 -6.67 -14.41 0.83
CA LYS A 97 -7.36 -13.47 -0.07
C LYS A 97 -8.20 -12.45 0.69
N LYS A 98 -9.08 -12.89 1.61
CA LYS A 98 -9.88 -11.98 2.45
C LYS A 98 -9.00 -11.04 3.26
N LYS A 99 -7.91 -11.55 3.84
CA LYS A 99 -6.96 -10.75 4.60
C LYS A 99 -6.30 -9.69 3.73
N ALA A 100 -5.78 -10.06 2.56
CA ALA A 100 -5.15 -9.12 1.63
C ALA A 100 -6.12 -8.02 1.17
N ILE A 101 -7.36 -8.39 0.81
CA ILE A 101 -8.43 -7.43 0.48
C ILE A 101 -8.71 -6.50 1.67
N GLY A 102 -8.88 -7.06 2.87
CA GLY A 102 -9.16 -6.29 4.07
C GLY A 102 -8.05 -5.29 4.41
N VAL A 103 -6.78 -5.68 4.24
CA VAL A 103 -5.64 -4.78 4.43
C VAL A 103 -5.67 -3.65 3.40
N GLY A 104 -5.88 -3.95 2.12
CA GLY A 104 -5.98 -2.93 1.07
C GLY A 104 -7.12 -1.94 1.33
N LEU A 105 -8.32 -2.43 1.62
CA LEU A 105 -9.47 -1.58 1.95
C LEU A 105 -9.26 -0.77 3.25
N GLY A 106 -8.62 -1.36 4.25
CA GLY A 106 -8.32 -0.69 5.51
C GLY A 106 -7.37 0.49 5.32
N TRP A 107 -6.27 0.30 4.60
CA TRP A 107 -5.36 1.39 4.24
C TRP A 107 -6.04 2.44 3.35
N GLY A 108 -6.83 2.02 2.37
CA GLY A 108 -7.60 2.93 1.53
C GLY A 108 -8.53 3.81 2.35
N ALA A 109 -9.25 3.25 3.32
CA ALA A 109 -10.12 4.01 4.22
C ALA A 109 -9.34 5.01 5.10
N LEU A 110 -8.19 4.61 5.67
CA LEU A 110 -7.33 5.51 6.44
C LEU A 110 -6.82 6.68 5.57
N ASN A 111 -6.42 6.40 4.33
CA ASN A 111 -5.97 7.42 3.40
C ASN A 111 -7.12 8.35 2.96
N VAL A 112 -8.34 7.85 2.80
CA VAL A 112 -9.54 8.68 2.58
C VAL A 112 -9.77 9.62 3.76
N LEU A 113 -9.69 9.12 5.00
CA LEU A 113 -9.79 9.97 6.19
C LEU A 113 -8.66 11.02 6.24
N GLY A 114 -7.43 10.63 5.88
CA GLY A 114 -6.29 11.55 5.73
C GLY A 114 -6.54 12.64 4.69
N LEU A 115 -7.12 12.29 3.54
CA LEU A 115 -7.49 13.23 2.49
C LEU A 115 -8.57 14.20 2.95
N LEU A 116 -9.63 13.70 3.60
CA LEU A 116 -10.69 14.55 4.17
C LEU A 116 -10.15 15.49 5.24
N ALA A 117 -9.25 15.01 6.09
CA ALA A 117 -8.58 15.83 7.10
C ALA A 117 -7.68 16.91 6.47
N ALA A 118 -7.05 16.65 5.32
CA ALA A 118 -6.20 17.61 4.62
C ALA A 118 -6.97 18.70 3.86
N ARG A 119 -8.26 18.46 3.57
CA ARG A 119 -9.16 19.42 2.90
C ARG A 119 -9.81 20.42 3.86
N ARG A 120 -9.77 20.13 5.17
CA ARG A 120 -10.22 21.01 6.26
C ARG A 120 -9.04 21.78 6.84
#